data_AF-A0A382GEH3-F1
#
_entry.id   AF-A0A382GEH3-F1
#
_cell.length_a   1.000
_cell.length_b   1.000
_cell.length_c   1.000
_cell.angle_alpha   90.00
_cell.angle_beta   90.00
_cell.angle_gamma   90.00
#
_symmetry.space_group_name_H-M   'P 1'
#
loop_
_entity.id
_entity.type
_entity.pdbx_description
1 polymer ?
#
loop_
_entity_poly.entity_id
_entity_poly.type
_entity_poly.pdbx_seq_one_letter_code
_entity_poly.pdbx_strand_id
1 'polypeptide(L)'
;MKHIILAGDSIFDNSAYINNSEPDVAAQVKSVMGKNDRVTLLAVDGDGTTGVKTQLERLPEDATHLIISAGGNDALGVLHELTEPANNIGEGFYKFYDMRSQFEDKYSSMLNSAISHGLPTTVCTVYDPCFNHGDLQRVEDYMWYGISANKMQKTTVTALPIFNDIITRQSAIAGVPVMDLRLIFNSDSDYANP
;
A
#
# COMPACT_ATOMS: atom_id res chain seq x y z
N MET A 1 5.04 -28.28 -0.26
CA MET A 1 5.50 -27.22 -1.19
C MET A 1 4.81 -25.95 -0.76
N LYS A 2 5.53 -24.84 -0.71
CA LYS A 2 4.94 -23.53 -0.44
C LYS A 2 4.48 -22.91 -1.76
N HIS A 3 3.30 -22.33 -1.75
CA HIS A 3 2.79 -21.46 -2.80
C HIS A 3 2.43 -20.12 -2.15
N ILE A 4 3.23 -19.09 -2.43
CA ILE A 4 3.06 -17.74 -1.92
C ILE A 4 2.26 -16.92 -2.93
N ILE A 5 1.21 -16.26 -2.47
CA ILE A 5 0.42 -15.33 -3.27
C ILE A 5 0.74 -13.90 -2.85
N LEU A 6 1.07 -13.06 -3.83
CA LEU A 6 1.26 -11.62 -3.65
C LEU A 6 0.06 -10.89 -4.25
N ALA A 7 -0.77 -10.29 -3.42
CA ALA A 7 -1.92 -9.47 -3.83
C ALA A 7 -1.74 -8.04 -3.35
N GLY A 8 -2.34 -7.07 -4.02
CA GLY A 8 -2.11 -5.67 -3.68
C GLY A 8 -1.89 -4.76 -4.88
N ASP A 9 -1.00 -3.81 -4.67
CA ASP A 9 -0.65 -2.72 -5.57
C ASP A 9 0.77 -2.88 -6.17
N SER A 10 1.30 -1.78 -6.70
CA SER A 10 2.62 -1.68 -7.30
C SER A 10 3.79 -1.97 -6.37
N ILE A 11 3.57 -2.12 -5.06
CA ILE A 11 4.61 -2.66 -4.18
C ILE A 11 5.00 -4.08 -4.61
N PHE A 12 4.05 -4.86 -5.12
CA PHE A 12 4.33 -6.20 -5.66
C PHE A 12 4.30 -6.25 -7.18
N ASP A 13 3.40 -5.51 -7.83
CA ASP A 13 3.38 -5.36 -9.29
C ASP A 13 4.30 -4.21 -9.74
N ASN A 14 5.60 -4.36 -9.46
CA ASN A 14 6.57 -3.28 -9.61
C ASN A 14 7.36 -3.29 -10.93
N SER A 15 6.99 -4.17 -11.87
CA SER A 15 7.78 -4.41 -13.09
C SER A 15 7.94 -3.16 -13.98
N ALA A 16 6.94 -2.26 -13.97
CA ALA A 16 6.98 -1.00 -14.72
C ALA A 16 7.96 0.04 -14.13
N TYR A 17 8.43 -0.18 -12.91
CA TYR A 17 9.21 0.79 -12.13
C TYR A 17 10.69 0.39 -11.94
N ILE A 18 11.11 -0.71 -12.56
CA ILE A 18 12.47 -1.25 -12.45
C ILE A 18 13.13 -1.38 -13.82
N ASN A 19 14.45 -1.49 -13.83
CA ASN A 19 15.16 -1.75 -15.09
C ASN A 19 14.79 -3.14 -15.62
N ASN A 20 14.68 -3.30 -16.94
CA ASN A 20 14.34 -4.59 -17.57
C ASN A 20 15.30 -5.76 -17.20
N SER A 21 16.49 -5.45 -16.68
CA SER A 21 17.48 -6.44 -16.21
C SER A 21 17.30 -6.85 -14.74
N GLU A 22 16.49 -6.11 -13.98
CA GLU A 22 16.28 -6.33 -12.55
C GLU A 22 15.05 -7.23 -12.33
N PRO A 23 15.10 -8.14 -11.35
CA PRO A 23 13.95 -8.97 -11.02
C PRO A 23 12.88 -8.16 -10.27
N ASP A 24 11.62 -8.31 -10.68
CA ASP A 24 10.47 -7.83 -9.91
C ASP A 24 10.35 -8.54 -8.54
N VAL A 25 9.47 -8.04 -7.67
CA VAL A 25 9.32 -8.60 -6.31
C VAL A 25 8.94 -10.08 -6.35
N ALA A 26 8.07 -10.51 -7.28
CA ALA A 26 7.67 -11.91 -7.38
C ALA A 26 8.86 -12.81 -7.76
N ALA A 27 9.69 -12.37 -8.70
CA ALA A 27 10.92 -13.05 -9.10
C ALA A 27 11.95 -13.08 -7.98
N GLN A 28 12.12 -11.97 -7.23
CA GLN A 28 13.01 -11.91 -6.07
C GLN A 28 12.58 -12.89 -4.97
N VAL A 29 11.30 -12.91 -4.61
CA VAL A 29 10.76 -13.88 -3.64
C VAL A 29 10.98 -15.30 -4.14
N LYS A 30 10.68 -15.58 -5.42
CA LYS A 30 10.88 -16.93 -5.98
C LYS A 30 12.35 -17.37 -5.95
N SER A 31 13.30 -16.44 -6.11
CA SER A 31 14.74 -16.74 -6.11
C SER A 31 15.27 -17.27 -4.77
N VAL A 32 14.64 -16.89 -3.66
CA VAL A 32 15.03 -17.32 -2.31
C VAL A 32 14.23 -18.52 -1.80
N MET A 33 13.26 -19.00 -2.58
CA MET A 33 12.41 -20.14 -2.22
C MET A 33 12.98 -21.49 -2.71
N GLY A 34 12.42 -22.58 -2.19
CA GLY A 34 12.78 -23.92 -2.64
C GLY A 34 12.44 -24.15 -4.12
N LYS A 35 13.17 -25.08 -4.75
CA LYS A 35 13.00 -25.43 -6.18
C LYS A 35 11.54 -25.71 -6.55
N ASN A 36 10.83 -26.44 -5.68
CA ASN A 36 9.44 -26.87 -5.90
C ASN A 36 8.40 -25.90 -5.33
N ASP A 37 8.81 -24.81 -4.69
CA ASP A 37 7.87 -23.80 -4.20
C ASP A 37 7.40 -22.90 -5.35
N ARG A 38 6.36 -22.09 -5.13
CA ARG A 38 5.77 -21.23 -6.16
C ARG A 38 5.46 -19.84 -5.62
N VAL A 39 5.49 -18.86 -6.52
CA VAL A 39 4.98 -17.51 -6.28
C VAL A 39 3.98 -17.20 -7.38
N THR A 40 2.81 -16.69 -7.01
CA THR A 40 1.83 -16.14 -7.96
C THR A 40 1.57 -14.69 -7.59
N LEU A 41 1.79 -13.81 -8.56
CA LEU A 41 1.45 -12.40 -8.48
C LEU A 41 0.00 -12.21 -8.93
N LEU A 42 -0.84 -11.72 -8.01
CA LEU A 42 -2.20 -11.27 -8.28
C LEU A 42 -2.36 -9.76 -8.14
N ALA A 43 -1.37 -9.09 -7.54
CA ALA A 43 -1.30 -7.64 -7.41
C ALA A 43 -1.40 -6.95 -8.78
N VAL A 44 -1.94 -5.73 -8.76
CA VAL A 44 -2.16 -4.91 -9.96
C VAL A 44 -1.75 -3.48 -9.62
N ASP A 45 -0.88 -2.89 -10.43
CA ASP A 45 -0.51 -1.48 -10.26
C ASP A 45 -1.76 -0.56 -10.24
N GLY A 46 -1.75 0.42 -9.33
CA GLY A 46 -2.84 1.36 -9.10
C GLY A 46 -4.02 0.84 -8.27
N ASP A 47 -4.08 -0.46 -7.94
CA ASP A 47 -5.19 -0.99 -7.14
C ASP A 47 -5.14 -0.52 -5.68
N GLY A 48 -6.32 -0.24 -5.12
CA GLY A 48 -6.52 -0.01 -3.69
C GLY A 48 -7.16 -1.22 -3.01
N THR A 49 -7.63 -1.00 -1.78
CA THR A 49 -8.34 -2.01 -0.97
C THR A 49 -9.49 -2.71 -1.71
N THR A 50 -10.25 -1.98 -2.54
CA THR A 50 -11.37 -2.54 -3.32
C THR A 50 -10.91 -3.45 -4.45
N GLY A 51 -9.77 -3.15 -5.07
CA GLY A 51 -9.19 -3.95 -6.16
C GLY A 51 -8.70 -5.31 -5.65
N VAL A 52 -8.04 -5.33 -4.49
CA VAL A 52 -7.57 -6.56 -3.84
C VAL A 52 -8.70 -7.57 -3.65
N LYS A 53 -9.91 -7.14 -3.29
CA LYS A 53 -11.04 -8.06 -3.16
C LYS A 53 -11.30 -8.85 -4.45
N THR A 54 -11.27 -8.19 -5.60
CA THR A 54 -11.39 -8.83 -6.92
C THR A 54 -10.18 -9.71 -7.24
N GLN A 55 -8.98 -9.30 -6.83
CA GLN A 55 -7.78 -10.12 -7.01
C GLN A 55 -7.89 -11.47 -6.30
N LEU A 56 -8.47 -11.50 -5.09
CA LEU A 56 -8.64 -12.71 -4.29
C LEU A 56 -9.60 -13.74 -4.91
N GLU A 57 -10.49 -13.33 -5.82
CA GLU A 57 -11.34 -14.25 -6.60
C GLU A 57 -10.52 -15.17 -7.51
N ARG A 58 -9.27 -14.80 -7.81
CA ARG A 58 -8.34 -15.55 -8.66
C ARG A 58 -7.35 -16.40 -7.86
N LEU A 59 -7.58 -16.60 -6.56
CA LEU A 59 -6.70 -17.40 -5.71
C LEU A 59 -6.56 -18.84 -6.23
N PRO A 60 -5.34 -19.34 -6.45
CA PRO A 60 -5.11 -20.74 -6.79
C PRO A 60 -5.54 -21.68 -5.66
N GLU A 61 -6.11 -22.84 -5.98
CA GLU A 61 -6.51 -23.85 -4.98
C GLU A 61 -5.34 -24.38 -4.15
N ASP A 62 -4.13 -24.38 -4.73
CA ASP A 62 -2.90 -24.82 -4.07
C ASP A 62 -2.15 -23.69 -3.34
N ALA A 63 -2.77 -22.52 -3.17
CA ALA A 63 -2.22 -21.42 -2.39
C ALA A 63 -1.99 -21.83 -0.93
N THR A 64 -0.86 -21.39 -0.36
CA THR A 64 -0.50 -21.75 1.03
C THR A 64 -0.28 -20.55 1.94
N HIS A 65 0.07 -19.40 1.38
CA HIS A 65 0.32 -18.16 2.12
C HIS A 65 -0.15 -16.99 1.26
N LEU A 66 -0.65 -15.94 1.90
CA LEU A 66 -1.11 -14.72 1.26
C LEU A 66 -0.39 -13.53 1.87
N ILE A 67 0.18 -12.67 1.03
CA ILE A 67 0.75 -11.38 1.44
C ILE A 67 0.02 -10.28 0.68
N ILE A 68 -0.43 -9.26 1.40
CA ILE A 68 -1.20 -8.14 0.84
C ILE A 68 -0.50 -6.80 1.10
N SER A 69 -0.28 -6.03 0.04
CA SER A 69 0.08 -4.60 0.13
C SER A 69 -1.07 -3.76 -0.43
N ALA A 70 -1.75 -2.98 0.42
CA ALA A 70 -2.83 -2.13 -0.03
C ALA A 70 -3.05 -0.96 0.94
N GLY A 71 -3.57 0.14 0.40
CA GLY A 71 -3.91 1.36 1.14
C GLY A 71 -3.12 2.59 0.68
N GLY A 72 -2.01 2.41 -0.03
CA GLY A 72 -1.26 3.53 -0.61
C GLY A 72 -2.12 4.30 -1.63
N ASN A 73 -2.73 3.59 -2.57
CA ASN A 73 -3.63 4.18 -3.57
C ASN A 73 -4.91 4.78 -2.95
N ASP A 74 -5.43 4.19 -1.88
CA ASP A 74 -6.54 4.78 -1.12
C ASP A 74 -6.15 6.12 -0.48
N ALA A 75 -4.94 6.21 0.11
CA ALA A 75 -4.41 7.43 0.69
C ALA A 75 -4.08 8.49 -0.37
N LEU A 76 -3.56 8.09 -1.54
CA LEU A 76 -3.36 8.97 -2.69
C LEU A 76 -4.69 9.55 -3.21
N GLY A 77 -5.77 8.75 -3.19
CA GLY A 77 -7.10 9.19 -3.63
C GLY A 77 -7.68 10.38 -2.87
N VAL A 78 -7.23 10.62 -1.63
CA VAL A 78 -7.67 11.75 -0.80
C VAL A 78 -6.63 12.88 -0.71
N LEU A 79 -5.57 12.83 -1.52
CA LEU A 79 -4.47 13.79 -1.44
C LEU A 79 -4.92 15.25 -1.65
N HIS A 80 -5.89 15.46 -2.54
CA HIS A 80 -6.46 16.78 -2.82
C HIS A 80 -7.16 17.39 -1.59
N GLU A 81 -7.83 16.57 -0.77
CA GLU A 81 -8.54 17.01 0.43
C GLU A 81 -7.59 17.61 1.48
N LEU A 82 -6.31 17.20 1.46
CA LEU A 82 -5.28 17.76 2.34
C LEU A 82 -4.91 19.22 1.98
N THR A 83 -5.42 19.74 0.88
CA THR A 83 -5.21 21.13 0.42
C THR A 83 -6.42 22.03 0.66
N GLU A 84 -7.55 21.44 1.05
CA GLU A 84 -8.79 22.18 1.31
C GLU A 84 -8.64 23.11 2.52
N PRO A 85 -9.20 24.33 2.47
CA PRO A 85 -9.14 25.25 3.59
C PRO A 85 -9.92 24.71 4.80
N ALA A 86 -9.41 25.01 6.00
CA ALA A 86 -10.08 24.80 7.28
C ALA A 86 -9.96 26.07 8.14
N ASN A 87 -11.03 26.44 8.85
CA ASN A 87 -11.04 27.65 9.68
C ASN A 87 -10.21 27.48 10.96
N ASN A 88 -10.04 26.24 11.42
CA ASN A 88 -9.21 25.87 12.56
C ASN A 88 -8.74 24.42 12.46
N ILE A 89 -7.79 24.04 13.33
CA ILE A 89 -7.22 22.68 13.36
C ILE A 89 -8.29 21.60 13.62
N GLY A 90 -9.26 21.88 14.51
CA GLY A 90 -10.32 20.94 14.85
C GLY A 90 -11.23 20.62 13.66
N GLU A 91 -11.55 21.62 12.84
CA GLU A 91 -12.28 21.41 11.58
C GLU A 91 -11.49 20.56 10.60
N GLY A 92 -10.17 20.77 10.49
CA GLY A 92 -9.31 19.93 9.66
C GLY A 92 -9.37 18.46 10.08
N PHE A 93 -9.28 18.17 11.37
CA PHE A 93 -9.45 16.80 11.88
C PHE A 93 -10.86 16.24 11.69
N TYR A 94 -11.90 17.08 11.80
CA TYR A 94 -13.28 16.67 11.54
C TYR A 94 -13.47 16.24 10.08
N LYS A 95 -12.95 17.00 9.10
CA LYS A 95 -12.96 16.58 7.69
C LYS A 95 -12.21 15.27 7.49
N PHE A 96 -11.06 15.12 8.16
CA PHE A 96 -10.22 13.94 8.04
C PHE A 96 -10.86 12.68 8.66
N TYR A 97 -11.78 12.84 9.61
CA TYR A 97 -12.52 11.73 10.21
C TYR A 97 -13.30 10.92 9.18
N ASP A 98 -13.93 11.58 8.21
CA ASP A 98 -14.72 10.90 7.18
C ASP A 98 -13.81 10.09 6.22
N MET A 99 -12.64 10.64 5.86
CA MET A 99 -11.64 9.93 5.04
C MET A 99 -11.11 8.70 5.76
N ARG A 100 -10.76 8.86 7.05
CA ARG A 100 -10.33 7.77 7.93
C ARG A 100 -11.40 6.67 7.99
N SER A 101 -12.65 7.04 8.26
CA SER A 101 -13.76 6.08 8.45
C SER A 101 -14.04 5.30 7.16
N GLN A 102 -14.06 5.97 6.01
CA GLN A 102 -14.23 5.31 4.72
C GLN A 102 -13.10 4.34 4.41
N PHE A 103 -11.85 4.69 4.74
CA PHE A 103 -10.72 3.78 4.57
C PHE A 103 -10.84 2.57 5.52
N GLU A 104 -11.26 2.78 6.77
CA GLU A 104 -11.47 1.70 7.74
C GLU A 104 -12.52 0.68 7.26
N ASP A 105 -13.64 1.14 6.72
CA ASP A 105 -14.68 0.27 6.16
C ASP A 105 -14.15 -0.56 4.98
N LYS A 106 -13.42 0.08 4.06
CA LYS A 106 -12.85 -0.60 2.88
C LYS A 106 -11.75 -1.60 3.28
N TYR A 107 -10.84 -1.18 4.17
CA TYR A 107 -9.72 -2.01 4.60
C TYR A 107 -10.21 -3.22 5.41
N SER A 108 -11.13 -3.03 6.35
CA SER A 108 -11.72 -4.13 7.12
C SER A 108 -12.49 -5.11 6.24
N SER A 109 -13.25 -4.62 5.25
CA SER A 109 -13.94 -5.47 4.26
C SER A 109 -12.96 -6.30 3.42
N MET A 110 -11.89 -5.69 2.93
CA MET A 110 -10.82 -6.39 2.19
C MET A 110 -10.13 -7.44 3.06
N LEU A 111 -9.74 -7.08 4.28
CA LEU A 111 -9.06 -7.99 5.20
C LEU A 111 -9.95 -9.17 5.59
N ASN A 112 -11.23 -8.93 5.87
CA ASN A 112 -12.20 -9.97 6.16
C ASN A 112 -12.38 -10.94 4.97
N SER A 113 -12.38 -10.41 3.74
CA SER A 113 -12.38 -11.23 2.53
C SER A 113 -11.12 -12.11 2.47
N ALA A 114 -9.95 -11.54 2.68
CA ALA A 114 -8.67 -12.25 2.65
C ALA A 114 -8.62 -13.41 3.67
N ILE A 115 -8.93 -13.14 4.93
CA ILE A 115 -8.86 -14.14 6.00
C ILE A 115 -9.93 -15.23 5.85
N SER A 116 -11.05 -14.95 5.16
CA SER A 116 -12.10 -15.94 4.91
C SER A 116 -11.63 -17.13 4.06
N HIS A 117 -10.54 -16.96 3.30
CA HIS A 117 -9.91 -18.04 2.54
C HIS A 117 -9.09 -19.01 3.43
N GLY A 118 -8.92 -18.72 4.72
CA GLY A 118 -8.26 -19.61 5.67
C GLY A 118 -6.74 -19.78 5.48
N LEU A 119 -6.11 -18.91 4.68
CA LEU A 119 -4.67 -18.92 4.45
C LEU A 119 -3.93 -18.11 5.52
N PRO A 120 -2.73 -18.54 5.96
CA PRO A 120 -1.77 -17.68 6.64
C PRO A 120 -1.58 -16.37 5.86
N THR A 121 -2.11 -15.28 6.41
CA THR A 121 -2.14 -13.95 5.76
C THR A 121 -1.19 -13.00 6.47
N THR A 122 -0.38 -12.25 5.72
CA THR A 122 0.41 -11.11 6.21
C THR A 122 0.01 -9.87 5.43
N VAL A 123 -0.08 -8.71 6.09
CA VAL A 123 -0.34 -7.45 5.39
C VAL A 123 0.81 -6.47 5.55
N CYS A 124 0.91 -5.51 4.64
CA CYS A 124 1.90 -4.45 4.69
C CYS A 124 1.24 -3.13 5.14
N THR A 125 2.00 -2.31 5.87
CA THR A 125 1.66 -0.87 6.01
C THR A 125 2.02 -0.11 4.74
N VAL A 126 1.59 1.14 4.65
CA VAL A 126 2.07 2.07 3.62
C VAL A 126 3.38 2.73 4.11
N TYR A 127 4.37 2.82 3.23
CA TYR A 127 5.65 3.50 3.51
C TYR A 127 5.50 5.01 3.42
N ASP A 128 6.50 5.75 3.90
CA ASP A 128 6.45 7.21 3.87
C ASP A 128 6.41 7.74 2.43
N PRO A 129 5.75 8.88 2.16
CA PRO A 129 5.79 9.51 0.85
C PRO A 129 7.12 10.23 0.63
N CYS A 130 7.53 10.42 -0.64
CA CYS A 130 8.71 11.23 -0.98
C CYS A 130 8.40 12.25 -2.09
N PHE A 131 7.84 13.39 -1.68
CA PHE A 131 7.59 14.56 -2.51
C PHE A 131 8.79 15.51 -2.59
N ASN A 132 9.78 15.39 -1.70
CA ASN A 132 11.00 16.23 -1.74
C ASN A 132 12.14 15.62 -2.56
N HIS A 133 11.82 14.68 -3.46
CA HIS A 133 12.82 14.02 -4.29
C HIS A 133 13.45 14.98 -5.31
N GLY A 134 14.68 14.66 -5.75
CA GLY A 134 15.41 15.45 -6.76
C GLY A 134 14.77 15.40 -8.15
N ASP A 135 14.09 14.29 -8.46
CA ASP A 135 13.18 14.15 -9.60
C ASP A 135 11.73 14.18 -9.11
N LEU A 136 10.96 15.15 -9.63
CA LEU A 136 9.56 15.36 -9.30
C LEU A 136 8.60 14.82 -10.37
N GLN A 137 9.10 14.34 -11.52
CA GLN A 137 8.22 13.80 -12.57
C GLN A 137 7.34 12.67 -12.05
N ARG A 138 7.89 11.82 -11.17
CA ARG A 138 7.16 10.74 -10.47
C ARG A 138 5.91 11.18 -9.69
N VAL A 139 5.83 12.46 -9.29
CA VAL A 139 4.72 12.98 -8.48
C VAL A 139 4.01 14.15 -9.18
N GLU A 140 4.33 14.42 -10.45
CA GLU A 140 3.82 15.58 -11.19
C GLU A 140 2.28 15.62 -11.21
N ASP A 141 1.65 14.47 -11.41
CA ASP A 141 0.18 14.30 -11.39
C ASP A 141 -0.46 14.75 -10.07
N TYR A 142 0.31 14.71 -8.97
CA TYR A 142 -0.13 15.08 -7.63
C TYR A 142 0.28 16.51 -7.23
N MET A 143 1.05 17.22 -8.05
CA MET A 143 1.54 18.57 -7.74
C MET A 143 0.58 19.69 -8.16
N TRP A 144 -0.50 19.37 -8.88
CA TRP A 144 -1.48 20.35 -9.37
C TRP A 144 -2.33 21.02 -8.26
N TYR A 145 -2.28 20.52 -7.02
CA TYR A 145 -3.09 21.03 -5.91
C TYR A 145 -2.66 22.40 -5.33
N GLY A 146 -1.82 23.16 -6.04
CA GLY A 146 -1.48 24.54 -5.67
C GLY A 146 -0.64 24.69 -4.41
N ILE A 147 -0.01 23.60 -3.92
CA ILE A 147 0.90 23.61 -2.78
C ILE A 147 2.30 23.17 -3.19
N SER A 148 3.33 23.72 -2.53
CA SER A 148 4.72 23.32 -2.79
C SER A 148 4.97 21.87 -2.37
N ALA A 149 5.87 21.18 -3.07
CA ALA A 149 6.31 19.82 -2.73
C ALA A 149 6.70 19.65 -1.25
N ASN A 150 7.39 20.63 -0.65
CA ASN A 150 7.75 20.60 0.78
C ASN A 150 6.54 20.63 1.72
N LYS A 151 5.51 21.40 1.38
CA LYS A 151 4.25 21.39 2.14
C LYS A 151 3.55 20.06 1.94
N MET A 152 3.52 19.54 0.72
CA MET A 152 2.91 18.24 0.43
C MET A 152 3.57 17.14 1.26
N GLN A 153 4.90 17.05 1.24
CA GLN A 153 5.68 16.12 2.09
C GLN A 153 5.27 16.19 3.56
N LYS A 154 5.25 17.40 4.14
CA LYS A 154 4.96 17.57 5.57
C LYS A 154 3.54 17.16 5.91
N THR A 155 2.58 17.55 5.07
CA THR A 155 1.17 17.23 5.30
C THR A 155 0.91 15.73 5.14
N THR A 156 1.46 15.08 4.11
CA THR A 156 1.25 13.65 3.87
C THR A 156 1.94 12.77 4.91
N VAL A 157 3.17 13.07 5.32
CA VAL A 157 3.84 12.37 6.44
C VAL A 157 3.03 12.51 7.73
N THR A 158 2.38 13.65 7.95
CA THR A 158 1.53 13.85 9.14
C THR A 158 0.21 13.06 9.05
N ALA A 159 -0.34 12.92 7.84
CA ALA A 159 -1.61 12.23 7.60
C ALA A 159 -1.46 10.69 7.55
N LEU A 160 -0.35 10.18 7.00
CA LEU A 160 -0.11 8.76 6.79
C LEU A 160 -0.29 7.87 8.03
N PRO A 161 0.17 8.26 9.24
CA PRO A 161 -0.05 7.47 10.46
C PRO A 161 -1.52 7.16 10.74
N ILE A 162 -2.46 7.96 10.26
CA ILE A 162 -3.90 7.72 10.46
C ILE A 162 -4.38 6.53 9.63
N PHE A 163 -3.87 6.37 8.41
CA PHE A 163 -4.12 5.18 7.57
C PHE A 163 -3.41 3.95 8.15
N ASN A 164 -2.13 4.09 8.52
CA ASN A 164 -1.36 2.98 9.10
C ASN A 164 -1.90 2.55 10.48
N ASP A 165 -2.51 3.44 11.27
CA ASP A 165 -3.24 3.08 12.51
C ASP A 165 -4.41 2.14 12.19
N ILE A 166 -5.16 2.39 11.12
CA ILE A 166 -6.24 1.49 10.68
C ILE A 166 -5.67 0.14 10.28
N ILE A 167 -4.64 0.12 9.43
CA ILE A 167 -3.98 -1.13 9.00
C ILE A 167 -3.57 -1.94 10.24
N THR A 168 -2.78 -1.34 11.13
CA THR A 168 -2.24 -2.02 12.31
C THR A 168 -3.33 -2.46 13.29
N ARG A 169 -4.36 -1.65 13.54
CA ARG A 169 -5.50 -2.05 14.40
C ARG A 169 -6.30 -3.18 13.81
N GLN A 170 -6.69 -3.09 12.54
CA GLN A 170 -7.50 -4.11 11.87
C GLN A 170 -6.71 -5.42 11.78
N SER A 171 -5.41 -5.36 11.52
CA SER A 171 -4.53 -6.52 11.56
C SER A 171 -4.44 -7.16 12.95
N ALA A 172 -4.29 -6.35 14.00
CA ALA A 172 -4.25 -6.84 15.37
C ALA A 172 -5.57 -7.50 15.80
N ILE A 173 -6.71 -6.92 15.41
CA ILE A 173 -8.05 -7.49 15.66
C ILE A 173 -8.21 -8.84 14.94
N ALA A 174 -7.76 -8.93 13.69
CA ALA A 174 -7.81 -10.15 12.89
C ALA A 174 -6.74 -11.19 13.26
N GLY A 175 -5.75 -10.82 14.10
CA GLY A 175 -4.64 -11.69 14.48
C GLY A 175 -3.66 -11.97 13.33
N VAL A 176 -3.54 -11.08 12.35
CA VAL A 176 -2.62 -11.23 11.21
C VAL A 176 -1.33 -10.42 11.43
N PRO A 177 -0.15 -10.96 11.07
CA PRO A 177 1.11 -10.21 11.11
C PRO A 177 1.12 -9.02 10.14
N VAL A 178 1.88 -8.00 10.53
CA VAL A 178 2.09 -6.78 9.74
C VAL A 178 3.57 -6.63 9.40
N MET A 179 3.86 -6.40 8.13
CA MET A 179 5.16 -5.94 7.65
C MET A 179 5.15 -4.41 7.57
N ASP A 180 5.92 -3.75 8.42
CA ASP A 180 5.98 -2.28 8.42
C ASP A 180 6.93 -1.79 7.33
N LEU A 181 6.37 -1.37 6.19
CA LEU A 181 7.15 -0.92 5.05
C LEU A 181 7.94 0.37 5.33
N ARG A 182 7.58 1.14 6.36
CA ARG A 182 8.34 2.34 6.77
C ARG A 182 9.72 2.00 7.34
N LEU A 183 9.89 0.76 7.80
CA LEU A 183 11.18 0.27 8.27
C LEU A 183 12.05 -0.27 7.12
N ILE A 184 11.45 -0.50 5.95
CA ILE A 184 12.11 -1.07 4.76
C ILE A 184 12.47 0.05 3.79
N PHE A 185 11.52 0.93 3.47
CA PHE A 185 11.67 2.06 2.56
C PHE A 185 11.82 3.35 3.37
N ASN A 186 13.05 3.67 3.76
CA ASN A 186 13.36 4.79 4.66
C ASN A 186 14.48 5.70 4.17
N SER A 187 14.92 5.53 2.93
CA SER A 187 15.92 6.33 2.26
C SER A 187 15.43 6.81 0.89
N ASP A 188 15.99 7.91 0.39
CA ASP A 188 15.59 8.46 -0.91
C ASP A 188 15.83 7.48 -2.07
N SER A 189 16.81 6.58 -1.94
CA SER A 189 17.13 5.55 -2.95
C SER A 189 16.10 4.44 -3.06
N ASP A 190 15.17 4.34 -2.11
CA ASP A 190 14.15 3.28 -2.10
C ASP A 190 12.96 3.61 -3.01
N TYR A 191 12.84 4.86 -3.47
CA TYR A 191 11.75 5.31 -4.32
C TYR A 191 12.13 5.16 -5.80
N ALA A 192 11.29 4.49 -6.57
CA ALA A 192 11.51 4.27 -8.00
C ALA A 192 11.59 5.58 -8.82
N ASN A 193 12.23 5.49 -9.99
CA ASN A 193 12.49 6.58 -10.96
C ASN A 193 13.45 7.69 -10.50
N PRO A 194 14.78 7.61 -10.78
CA PRO A 194 15.66 8.77 -10.86
C PRO A 194 15.45 9.58 -12.15
#